data_AF-A0A7J9WFK1-F1
#
_entry.id   AF-A0A7J9WFK1-F1
#
_cell.length_a   1.000
_cell.length_b   1.000
_cell.length_c   1.000
_cell.angle_alpha   90.00
_cell.angle_beta   90.00
_cell.angle_gamma   90.00
#
_symmetry.space_group_name_H-M   'P 1'
#
loop_
_entity.id
_entity.type
_entity.pdbx_description
1 polymer ?
#
loop_
_entity_poly.entity_id
_entity_poly.type
_entity_poly.pdbx_seq_one_letter_code
_entity_poly.pdbx_strand_id
1 'polypeptide(L)'
;MPAPTITLRTVGLTALAEEAVIRFGTIEPHQMIKSALATADRYDRVVAALGLPPQQVLVVSCFAGTDGWSPAALAAFTGYDTYHVTTGATIQALGYELWPTDIVDEFGEPDPRNAVHFDLVIARDLTATELADRTAPDPDARRTLRAWFIPAVLPLLDALEGPMPLA
;
A
#
# COMPACT_ATOMS: atom_id res chain seq x y z
N MET A 1 -8.08 -24.84 10.95
CA MET A 1 -8.10 -24.37 9.55
C MET A 1 -6.73 -23.79 9.26
N PRO A 2 -6.05 -24.20 8.18
CA PRO A 2 -4.77 -23.58 7.80
C PRO A 2 -5.00 -22.11 7.39
N ALA A 3 -4.03 -21.24 7.70
CA ALA A 3 -4.05 -19.85 7.25
C ALA A 3 -4.01 -19.78 5.72
N PRO A 4 -4.72 -18.83 5.08
CA PRO A 4 -4.68 -18.67 3.63
C PRO A 4 -3.24 -18.46 3.15
N THR A 5 -2.88 -19.16 2.09
CA THR A 5 -1.55 -19.07 1.46
C THR A 5 -1.56 -17.87 0.52
N ILE A 6 -0.79 -16.83 0.86
CA ILE A 6 -0.64 -15.64 0.02
C ILE A 6 0.43 -15.96 -1.03
N THR A 7 0.04 -16.02 -2.30
CA THR A 7 0.98 -16.26 -3.41
C THR A 7 1.40 -14.91 -3.99
N LEU A 8 2.69 -14.61 -3.96
CA LEU A 8 3.25 -13.29 -4.31
C LEU A 8 4.14 -13.45 -5.55
N ARG A 9 3.98 -12.56 -6.53
CA ARG A 9 4.80 -12.52 -7.75
C ARG A 9 5.69 -11.29 -7.71
N THR A 10 6.92 -11.43 -8.20
CA THR A 10 7.93 -10.38 -8.17
C THR A 10 8.02 -9.74 -9.56
N VAL A 11 7.54 -8.51 -9.72
CA VAL A 11 7.82 -7.73 -10.94
C VAL A 11 8.46 -6.40 -10.57
N GLY A 12 9.73 -6.27 -10.95
CA GLY A 12 10.41 -4.99 -11.21
C GLY A 12 10.48 -4.01 -10.06
N LEU A 13 11.51 -4.13 -9.20
CA LEU A 13 12.28 -3.02 -8.61
C LEU A 13 13.29 -3.60 -7.59
N THR A 14 14.32 -4.28 -8.10
CA THR A 14 15.49 -4.69 -7.29
C THR A 14 16.26 -3.50 -6.72
N ALA A 15 16.06 -2.29 -7.26
CA ALA A 15 16.78 -1.08 -6.87
C ALA A 15 16.38 -0.54 -5.48
N LEU A 16 15.14 -0.78 -5.02
CA LEU A 16 14.65 -0.27 -3.73
C LEU A 16 15.07 -1.14 -2.54
N ALA A 17 15.71 -2.29 -2.77
CA ALA A 17 16.00 -3.27 -1.71
C ALA A 17 16.84 -2.65 -0.56
N GLU A 18 17.76 -1.76 -0.87
CA GLU A 18 18.62 -1.12 0.14
C GLU A 18 18.13 0.26 0.59
N GLU A 19 17.09 0.81 -0.07
CA GLU A 19 16.59 2.15 0.22
C GLU A 19 15.59 2.16 1.38
N ALA A 20 15.60 3.26 2.13
CA ALA A 20 14.62 3.50 3.18
C ALA A 20 13.24 3.72 2.55
N VAL A 21 12.22 3.02 3.06
CA VAL A 21 10.82 3.19 2.64
C VAL A 21 10.08 3.99 3.69
N ILE A 22 9.58 5.15 3.31
CA ILE A 22 8.94 6.12 4.19
C ILE A 22 7.41 6.05 4.01
N ARG A 23 6.70 5.99 5.13
CA ARG A 23 5.24 6.01 5.20
C ARG A 23 4.78 7.12 6.15
N PHE A 24 4.01 8.08 5.64
CA PHE A 24 3.46 9.16 6.45
C PHE A 24 2.07 8.87 7.01
N GLY A 25 1.79 9.40 8.20
CA GLY A 25 0.51 9.28 8.86
C GLY A 25 0.36 7.98 9.66
N THR A 26 -0.89 7.58 9.88
CA THR A 26 -1.28 6.43 10.72
C THR A 26 -0.85 5.06 10.18
N ILE A 27 -0.54 4.15 11.12
CA ILE A 27 -0.40 2.71 10.90
C ILE A 27 -1.68 1.93 11.22
N GLU A 28 -2.77 2.59 11.58
CA GLU A 28 -4.01 1.88 11.87
C GLU A 28 -4.53 1.18 10.60
N PRO A 29 -4.64 -0.16 10.59
CA PRO A 29 -4.98 -0.92 9.38
C PRO A 29 -6.24 -0.39 8.67
N HIS A 30 -7.25 -0.02 9.47
CA HIS A 30 -8.53 0.46 8.95
C HIS A 30 -8.47 1.85 8.30
N GLN A 31 -7.43 2.64 8.59
CA GLN A 31 -7.16 3.95 8.00
C GLN A 31 -6.21 3.86 6.80
N MET A 32 -5.35 2.84 6.76
CA MET A 32 -4.53 2.50 5.59
C MET A 32 -5.37 1.94 4.44
N ILE A 33 -6.44 1.21 4.76
CA ILE A 33 -7.35 0.65 3.77
C ILE A 33 -8.42 1.68 3.36
N LYS A 34 -8.05 2.66 2.53
CA LYS A 34 -9.01 3.71 2.10
C LYS A 34 -10.18 3.13 1.29
N SER A 35 -9.94 2.11 0.46
CA SER A 35 -10.94 1.34 -0.28
C SER A 35 -10.30 0.07 -0.82
N ALA A 36 -10.93 -1.11 -0.73
CA ALA A 36 -10.60 -2.16 -1.70
C ALA A 36 -10.71 -1.56 -3.11
N LEU A 37 -9.80 -1.89 -4.01
CA LEU A 37 -9.58 -1.26 -5.31
C LEU A 37 -10.77 -1.24 -6.29
N ALA A 38 -11.98 -1.58 -5.86
CA ALA A 38 -13.20 -1.55 -6.66
C ALA A 38 -13.62 -0.16 -7.18
N THR A 39 -12.89 0.92 -6.88
CA THR A 39 -13.30 2.30 -7.24
C THR A 39 -12.21 3.15 -7.90
N ALA A 40 -11.08 2.58 -8.31
CA ALA A 40 -9.98 3.36 -8.88
C ALA A 40 -9.42 2.68 -10.13
N ASP A 41 -9.97 3.03 -11.30
CA ASP A 41 -9.59 2.55 -12.65
C ASP A 41 -8.07 2.59 -12.89
N ARG A 42 -7.36 3.50 -12.20
CA ARG A 42 -5.89 3.62 -12.23
C ARG A 42 -5.15 2.33 -11.83
N TYR A 43 -5.80 1.39 -11.14
CA TYR A 43 -5.20 0.12 -10.74
C TYR A 43 -5.63 -1.09 -11.57
N ASP A 44 -6.43 -0.90 -12.63
CA ASP A 44 -6.90 -2.00 -13.49
C ASP A 44 -5.74 -2.82 -14.08
N ARG A 45 -4.63 -2.15 -14.42
CA ARG A 45 -3.42 -2.83 -14.92
C ARG A 45 -2.77 -3.73 -13.87
N VAL A 46 -2.73 -3.28 -12.61
CA VAL A 46 -2.19 -4.04 -11.48
C VAL A 46 -3.07 -5.26 -11.22
N VAL A 47 -4.38 -5.04 -11.14
CA VAL A 47 -5.41 -6.08 -10.99
C VAL A 47 -5.29 -7.13 -12.11
N ALA A 48 -5.18 -6.69 -13.36
CA ALA A 48 -5.03 -7.57 -14.52
C ALA A 48 -3.71 -8.36 -14.48
N ALA A 49 -2.60 -7.72 -14.09
CA ALA A 49 -1.30 -8.38 -13.97
C ALA A 49 -1.29 -9.46 -12.87
N LEU A 50 -2.01 -9.22 -11.77
CA LEU A 50 -2.16 -10.16 -10.67
C LEU A 50 -3.18 -11.27 -10.96
N GLY A 51 -4.08 -11.06 -11.92
CA GLY A 51 -5.17 -12.00 -12.21
C GLY A 51 -6.20 -12.11 -11.08
N LEU A 52 -6.26 -11.11 -10.20
CA LEU A 52 -7.16 -11.07 -9.04
C LEU A 52 -8.29 -10.06 -9.29
N PRO A 53 -9.48 -10.25 -8.71
CA PRO A 53 -10.51 -9.22 -8.66
C PRO A 53 -10.04 -7.97 -7.89
N PRO A 54 -10.47 -6.75 -8.26
CA PRO A 54 -10.11 -5.51 -7.54
C PRO A 54 -10.42 -5.55 -6.04
N GLN A 55 -11.45 -6.30 -5.63
CA GLN A 55 -11.84 -6.45 -4.24
C GLN A 55 -10.84 -7.26 -3.40
N GLN A 56 -9.87 -7.91 -4.04
CA GLN A 56 -8.84 -8.75 -3.43
C GLN A 56 -7.48 -8.05 -3.32
N VAL A 57 -7.41 -6.79 -3.74
CA VAL A 57 -6.15 -6.05 -3.76
C VAL A 57 -6.32 -4.75 -2.99
N LEU A 58 -5.32 -4.47 -2.18
CA LEU A 58 -5.15 -3.27 -1.37
C LEU A 58 -3.84 -2.60 -1.78
N VAL A 59 -3.82 -1.28 -1.81
CA VAL A 59 -2.59 -0.50 -1.98
C VAL A 59 -2.28 0.31 -0.73
N VAL A 60 -0.98 0.39 -0.40
CA VAL A 60 -0.45 1.26 0.63
C VAL A 60 0.59 2.18 0.01
N SER A 61 0.29 3.47 -0.02
CA SER A 61 1.17 4.48 -0.59
C SER A 61 2.39 4.74 0.29
N CYS A 62 3.57 4.67 -0.33
CA CYS A 62 4.88 4.76 0.28
C CYS A 62 5.83 5.59 -0.59
N PHE A 63 6.93 6.06 0.01
CA PHE A 63 7.94 6.86 -0.69
C PHE A 63 9.34 6.27 -0.49
N ALA A 64 10.18 6.36 -1.51
CA ALA A 64 11.59 6.03 -1.41
C ALA A 64 12.34 7.22 -0.79
N GLY A 65 13.05 6.96 0.32
CA GLY A 65 13.93 7.92 0.95
C GLY A 65 15.23 8.03 0.18
N THR A 66 15.54 9.24 -0.27
CA THR A 66 16.80 9.56 -0.98
C THR A 66 17.40 10.85 -0.43
N ASP A 67 18.63 11.20 -0.84
CA ASP A 67 19.26 12.47 -0.46
C ASP A 67 18.40 13.70 -0.83
N GLY A 68 17.71 13.63 -1.98
CA GLY A 68 16.80 14.69 -2.45
C GLY A 68 15.37 14.60 -1.88
N TRP A 69 14.99 13.43 -1.38
CA TRP A 69 13.65 13.14 -0.85
C TRP A 69 13.74 12.57 0.57
N SER A 70 14.21 13.41 1.48
CA SER A 70 14.22 13.12 2.92
C SER A 70 12.79 13.15 3.49
N PRO A 71 12.56 12.61 4.71
CA PRO A 71 11.27 12.74 5.38
C PRO A 71 10.79 14.20 5.48
N ALA A 72 11.67 15.14 5.81
CA ALA A 72 11.33 16.56 5.90
C ALA A 72 10.91 17.15 4.54
N ALA A 73 11.62 16.78 3.46
CA ALA A 73 11.28 17.24 2.11
C ALA A 73 9.92 16.70 1.65
N LEU A 74 9.63 15.42 1.91
CA LEU A 74 8.34 14.80 1.57
C LEU A 74 7.19 15.38 2.40
N ALA A 75 7.42 15.63 3.70
CA ALA A 75 6.40 16.16 4.61
C ALA A 75 5.89 17.55 4.24
N ALA A 76 6.75 18.39 3.63
CA ALA A 76 6.38 19.71 3.14
C ALA A 76 5.19 19.68 2.16
N PHE A 77 4.94 18.54 1.50
CA PHE A 77 3.84 18.34 0.55
C PHE A 77 2.65 17.57 1.12
N THR A 78 2.81 16.84 2.22
CA THR A 78 1.75 16.00 2.78
C THR A 78 1.09 16.61 4.02
N GLY A 79 1.75 17.56 4.69
CA GLY A 79 1.26 18.18 5.93
C GLY A 79 1.24 17.24 7.14
N TYR A 80 1.92 16.09 7.05
CA TYR A 80 2.08 15.18 8.18
C TYR A 80 3.26 15.63 9.04
N ASP A 81 3.18 15.41 10.35
CA ASP A 81 4.19 15.76 11.37
C ASP A 81 5.03 14.55 11.83
N THR A 82 4.61 13.35 11.45
CA THR A 82 5.20 12.07 11.86
C THR A 82 5.28 11.11 10.68
N TYR A 83 6.28 10.23 10.73
CA TYR A 83 6.49 9.20 9.72
C TYR A 83 6.93 7.87 10.34
N HIS A 84 6.76 6.83 9.54
CA HIS A 84 7.29 5.50 9.77
C HIS A 84 8.28 5.15 8.67
N VAL A 85 9.25 4.29 8.97
CA VAL A 85 10.26 3.86 8.01
C VAL A 85 10.56 2.38 8.11
N THR A 86 10.95 1.78 6.99
CA THR A 86 11.51 0.43 6.92
C THR A 86 12.50 0.38 5.75
N THR A 87 12.91 -0.79 5.28
CA THR A 87 13.73 -0.95 4.07
C THR A 87 12.98 -1.72 3.00
N GLY A 88 13.33 -1.51 1.72
CA GLY A 88 12.75 -2.30 0.64
C GLY A 88 13.04 -3.80 0.79
N ALA A 89 14.22 -4.17 1.31
CA ALA A 89 14.59 -5.57 1.59
C ALA A 89 13.66 -6.20 2.63
N THR A 90 13.33 -5.47 3.71
CA THR A 90 12.35 -5.94 4.72
C THR A 90 10.99 -6.18 4.06
N ILE A 91 10.52 -5.24 3.23
CA ILE A 91 9.23 -5.36 2.55
C ILE A 91 9.20 -6.55 1.58
N GLN A 92 10.27 -6.73 0.80
CA GLN A 92 10.41 -7.86 -0.13
C GLN A 92 10.50 -9.20 0.61
N ALA A 93 11.18 -9.25 1.77
CA ALA A 93 11.26 -10.45 2.60
C ALA A 93 9.90 -10.85 3.19
N LEU A 94 9.01 -9.88 3.43
CA LEU A 94 7.60 -10.11 3.79
C LEU A 94 6.74 -10.50 2.57
N GLY A 95 7.32 -10.44 1.38
CA GLY A 95 6.71 -10.86 0.12
C GLY A 95 5.83 -9.81 -0.55
N TYR A 96 5.75 -8.58 -0.03
CA TYR A 96 4.95 -7.54 -0.66
C TYR A 96 5.55 -7.10 -1.99
N GLU A 97 4.69 -6.83 -2.97
CA GLU A 97 5.11 -6.33 -4.27
C GLU A 97 5.13 -4.80 -4.27
N LEU A 98 6.22 -4.23 -4.79
CA LEU A 98 6.40 -2.79 -4.95
C LEU A 98 5.95 -2.41 -6.35
N TRP A 99 4.98 -1.50 -6.47
CA TRP A 99 4.52 -1.02 -7.76
C TRP A 99 4.85 0.46 -7.93
N PRO A 100 5.64 0.83 -8.95
CA PRO A 100 5.88 2.23 -9.23
C PRO A 100 4.56 2.90 -9.56
N THR A 101 4.34 4.06 -8.95
CA THR A 101 3.10 4.78 -9.14
C THR A 101 3.23 5.68 -10.37
N ASP A 102 2.76 5.22 -11.54
CA ASP A 102 2.59 6.04 -12.76
C ASP A 102 1.42 7.06 -12.64
N ILE A 103 0.92 7.30 -11.41
CA ILE A 103 -0.30 8.05 -11.15
C ILE A 103 0.04 9.54 -11.12
N VAL A 104 -0.19 10.22 -12.26
CA VAL A 104 -0.48 11.67 -12.28
C VAL A 104 -1.49 12.00 -11.17
N ASP A 105 -1.34 13.15 -10.53
CA ASP A 105 -2.21 13.50 -9.41
C ASP A 105 -3.69 13.52 -9.82
N GLU A 106 -4.58 13.67 -8.84
CA GLU A 106 -6.03 13.68 -9.10
C GLU A 106 -6.50 14.83 -10.03
N PHE A 107 -5.59 15.75 -10.40
CA PHE A 107 -5.82 16.89 -11.29
C PHE A 107 -5.10 16.77 -12.64
N GLY A 108 -4.31 15.71 -12.86
CA GLY A 108 -3.54 15.50 -14.09
C GLY A 108 -2.23 16.28 -14.18
N GLU A 109 -1.79 16.92 -13.08
CA GLU A 109 -0.56 17.68 -13.01
C GLU A 109 0.63 16.80 -12.60
N PRO A 110 1.87 17.14 -13.01
CA PRO A 110 3.06 16.41 -12.60
C PRO A 110 3.38 16.69 -11.13
N ASP A 111 3.02 15.76 -10.25
CA ASP A 111 3.47 15.78 -8.85
C ASP A 111 4.95 15.37 -8.79
N PRO A 112 5.86 16.24 -8.31
CA PRO A 112 7.29 15.91 -8.25
C PRO A 112 7.58 14.71 -7.34
N ARG A 113 6.70 14.40 -6.37
CA ARG A 113 6.84 13.22 -5.50
C ARG A 113 6.70 11.91 -6.25
N ASN A 114 6.06 11.91 -7.42
CA ASN A 114 5.88 10.70 -8.23
C ASN A 114 7.21 10.06 -8.63
N ALA A 115 8.31 10.84 -8.64
CA ALA A 115 9.65 10.31 -8.86
C ALA A 115 10.10 9.30 -7.79
N VAL A 116 9.53 9.36 -6.58
CA VAL A 116 9.86 8.49 -5.44
C VAL A 116 8.64 7.83 -4.81
N HIS A 117 7.44 8.07 -5.32
CA HIS A 117 6.20 7.50 -4.82
C HIS A 117 5.93 6.14 -5.46
N PHE A 118 5.54 5.18 -4.63
CA PHE A 118 5.14 3.85 -5.06
C PHE A 118 4.05 3.31 -4.16
N ASP A 119 3.27 2.37 -4.68
CA ASP A 119 2.25 1.66 -3.93
C ASP A 119 2.75 0.26 -3.57
N LEU A 120 2.67 -0.10 -2.29
CA LEU A 120 2.80 -1.48 -1.84
C LEU A 120 1.50 -2.20 -2.16
N VAL A 121 1.58 -3.28 -2.93
CA VAL A 121 0.41 -4.07 -3.28
C VAL A 121 0.26 -5.24 -2.33
N ILE A 122 -0.88 -5.26 -1.65
CA ILE A 122 -1.27 -6.28 -0.69
C ILE A 122 -2.43 -7.05 -1.32
N ALA A 123 -2.11 -8.20 -1.88
CA ALA A 123 -3.07 -9.12 -2.47
C ALA A 123 -3.54 -10.15 -1.43
N ARG A 124 -4.84 -10.44 -1.43
CA ARG A 124 -5.42 -11.54 -0.65
C ARG A 124 -6.45 -12.27 -1.47
N ASP A 125 -6.23 -13.55 -1.70
CA ASP A 125 -7.26 -14.45 -2.22
C ASP A 125 -8.42 -14.52 -1.23
N LEU A 126 -9.56 -14.01 -1.67
CA LEU A 126 -10.80 -14.03 -0.92
C LEU A 126 -11.74 -15.04 -1.56
N THR A 127 -12.41 -15.83 -0.74
CA THR A 127 -13.34 -16.86 -1.19
C THR A 127 -14.54 -16.24 -1.93
N ALA A 128 -15.22 -17.05 -2.75
CA ALA A 128 -16.43 -16.64 -3.46
C ALA A 128 -17.52 -16.13 -2.50
N THR A 129 -17.64 -16.71 -1.31
CA THR A 129 -18.55 -16.26 -0.25
C THR A 129 -18.15 -14.87 0.27
N GLU A 130 -16.87 -14.66 0.58
CA GLU A 130 -16.40 -13.35 1.01
C GLU A 130 -16.60 -12.29 -0.10
N LEU A 131 -16.50 -12.68 -1.39
CA LEU A 131 -16.74 -11.83 -2.57
C LEU A 131 -18.21 -11.47 -2.83
N ALA A 132 -19.14 -12.36 -2.52
CA ALA A 132 -20.57 -12.15 -2.79
C ALA A 132 -21.20 -11.05 -1.92
N ASP A 133 -20.68 -10.82 -0.71
CA ASP A 133 -21.15 -9.77 0.21
C ASP A 133 -20.66 -8.34 -0.15
N ARG A 134 -20.04 -8.13 -1.32
CA ARG A 134 -19.19 -6.96 -1.62
C ARG A 134 -19.73 -5.87 -2.54
N THR A 135 -20.98 -5.97 -2.96
CA THR A 135 -21.61 -4.89 -3.74
C THR A 135 -22.40 -3.92 -2.86
N ALA A 136 -22.39 -4.09 -1.53
CA ALA A 136 -23.11 -3.21 -0.62
C ALA A 136 -22.38 -1.85 -0.51
N PRO A 137 -23.01 -0.74 -0.96
CA PRO A 137 -22.39 0.59 -0.91
C PRO A 137 -22.30 1.15 0.52
N ASP A 138 -22.73 0.40 1.53
CA ASP A 138 -22.87 0.89 2.90
C ASP A 138 -21.52 0.97 3.66
N PRO A 139 -21.41 1.88 4.65
CA PRO A 139 -20.20 2.05 5.46
C PRO A 139 -19.78 0.80 6.26
N ASP A 140 -20.71 -0.07 6.65
CA ASP A 140 -20.44 -1.26 7.46
C ASP A 140 -19.80 -2.38 6.63
N ALA A 141 -20.19 -2.53 5.37
CA ALA A 141 -19.57 -3.42 4.39
C ALA A 141 -18.13 -2.98 4.09
N ARG A 142 -17.88 -1.67 3.96
CA ARG A 142 -16.51 -1.13 3.81
C ARG A 142 -15.66 -1.43 5.04
N ARG A 143 -16.20 -1.26 6.25
CA ARG A 143 -15.50 -1.58 7.51
C ARG A 143 -15.19 -3.08 7.63
N THR A 144 -16.12 -3.94 7.25
CA THR A 144 -15.94 -5.41 7.28
C THR A 144 -14.87 -5.86 6.29
N LEU A 145 -14.88 -5.32 5.07
CA LEU A 145 -13.84 -5.62 4.09
C LEU A 145 -12.46 -5.13 4.54
N ARG A 146 -12.37 -3.97 5.20
CA ARG A 146 -11.12 -3.53 5.85
C ARG A 146 -10.62 -4.56 6.86
N ALA A 147 -11.50 -5.07 7.72
CA ALA A 147 -11.16 -6.08 8.73
C ALA A 147 -10.55 -7.35 8.12
N TRP A 148 -10.95 -7.71 6.91
CA TRP A 148 -10.39 -8.87 6.20
C TRP A 148 -8.97 -8.66 5.70
N PHE A 149 -8.56 -7.45 5.37
CA PHE A 149 -7.17 -7.21 4.98
C PHE A 149 -6.23 -7.06 6.17
N ILE A 150 -6.75 -6.84 7.38
CA ILE A 150 -5.93 -6.65 8.59
C ILE A 150 -4.85 -7.73 8.74
N PRO A 151 -5.16 -9.04 8.67
CA PRO A 151 -4.13 -10.07 8.83
C PRO A 151 -3.00 -9.99 7.79
N ALA A 152 -3.30 -9.55 6.56
CA ALA A 152 -2.32 -9.39 5.50
C ALA A 152 -1.49 -8.10 5.66
N VAL A 153 -2.00 -7.12 6.42
CA VAL A 153 -1.33 -5.83 6.68
C VAL A 153 -0.49 -5.88 7.96
N LEU A 154 -0.84 -6.71 8.94
CA LEU A 154 -0.12 -6.78 10.23
C LEU A 154 1.40 -6.97 10.09
N PRO A 155 1.93 -7.89 9.25
CA PRO A 155 3.37 -8.05 9.12
C PRO A 155 4.08 -6.78 8.60
N LEU A 156 3.44 -6.03 7.69
CA LEU A 156 3.94 -4.74 7.24
C LEU A 156 3.99 -3.73 8.39
N LEU A 157 2.96 -3.68 9.23
CA LEU A 157 2.91 -2.75 10.36
C LEU A 157 3.99 -3.03 11.38
N ASP A 158 4.21 -4.31 11.70
CA ASP A 158 5.25 -4.73 12.64
C ASP A 158 6.65 -4.40 12.11
N ALA A 159 6.81 -4.31 10.78
CA ALA A 159 8.07 -3.98 10.12
C ALA A 159 8.30 -2.47 9.91
N LEU A 160 7.27 -1.64 10.11
CA LEU A 160 7.36 -0.19 10.01
C LEU A 160 7.82 0.39 11.36
N GLU A 161 9.07 0.85 11.42
CA GLU A 161 9.64 1.51 12.59
C GLU A 161 9.02 2.91 12.79
N GLY A 162 8.82 3.36 14.03
CA GLY A 162 8.27 4.67 14.36
C GLY A 162 7.15 4.64 15.42
N PRO A 163 6.34 5.72 15.58
CA PRO A 163 6.39 6.96 14.79
C PRO A 163 7.62 7.81 15.15
N MET A 164 8.24 8.38 14.14
CA MET A 164 9.36 9.31 14.27
C MET A 164 8.84 10.74 14.07
N PRO A 165 9.21 11.70 14.92
CA PRO A 165 8.88 13.10 14.70
C PRO A 165 9.68 13.65 13.52
N LEU A 166 9.08 14.58 12.77
CA LEU A 166 9.84 15.41 11.83
C LEU A 166 10.61 16.48 12.62
N ALA A 167 11.95 16.43 12.52
CA ALA A 167 12.87 17.39 13.14
C ALA A 167 13.05 18.65 12.29
#